data_AF-A0A8X7N5T0-F1
#
_entry.id   AF-A0A8X7N5T0-F1
#
_cell.length_a   1.000
_cell.length_b   1.000
_cell.length_c   1.000
_cell.angle_alpha   90.00
_cell.angle_beta   90.00
_cell.angle_gamma   90.00
#
_symmetry.space_group_name_H-M   'P 1'
#
loop_
_entity.id
_entity.type
_entity.pdbx_description
1 polymer ?
#
loop_
_entity_poly.entity_id
_entity_poly.type
_entity_poly.pdbx_seq_one_letter_code
_entity_poly.pdbx_strand_id
1 'polypeptide(L)'
;MQNADVTIECVFVHKGEIIAAARNRTDELLDAPSEAPSSADTSNIFQETTLMNGDALREIGFRRFVFGAGNERFGGNGSVLALHDDPALLNSPVHRSEGGYYREESIMLLRKFHMTEDTNAPTPKTKARRILKTNIQRAA
;
A
#
# COMPACT_ATOMS: atom_id res chain seq x y z
N MET A 1 3.89 -26.13 -0.39
CA MET A 1 3.09 -25.22 -1.24
C MET A 1 3.13 -23.87 -0.56
N GLN A 2 3.87 -22.91 -1.12
CA GLN A 2 3.99 -21.57 -0.56
C GLN A 2 2.64 -20.87 -0.68
N ASN A 3 2.01 -20.58 0.46
CA ASN A 3 0.84 -19.72 0.49
C ASN A 3 1.19 -18.39 -0.17
N ALA A 4 0.29 -17.91 -1.00
CA ALA A 4 0.42 -16.67 -1.74
C ALA A 4 0.33 -15.47 -0.79
N ASP A 5 1.39 -15.24 -0.01
CA ASP A 5 1.60 -14.01 0.74
C ASP A 5 1.86 -12.88 -0.27
N VAL A 6 0.79 -12.24 -0.74
CA VAL A 6 0.95 -10.89 -1.29
C VAL A 6 0.68 -9.91 -0.17
N THR A 7 1.76 -9.60 0.51
CA THR A 7 1.74 -8.73 1.67
C THR A 7 1.94 -7.29 1.19
N ILE A 8 0.94 -6.45 1.45
CA ILE A 8 1.08 -5.00 1.34
C ILE A 8 1.77 -4.56 2.64
N GLU A 9 3.10 -4.43 2.66
CA GLU A 9 3.90 -4.35 3.90
C GLU A 9 4.44 -2.94 4.23
N CYS A 10 3.65 -1.98 4.71
CA CYS A 10 4.19 -0.66 5.01
C CYS A 10 5.27 -0.72 6.11
N VAL A 11 6.31 0.11 5.99
CA VAL A 11 7.37 0.24 7.00
C VAL A 11 7.40 1.66 7.54
N PHE A 12 7.63 1.79 8.84
CA PHE A 12 7.76 3.05 9.54
C PHE A 12 9.23 3.29 9.87
N VAL A 13 9.76 4.43 9.44
CA VAL A 13 11.18 4.77 9.58
C VAL A 13 11.32 6.02 10.45
N HIS A 14 12.16 5.97 11.47
CA HIS A 14 12.51 7.10 12.32
C HIS A 14 14.03 7.20 12.44
N LYS A 15 14.59 8.38 12.15
CA LYS A 15 16.05 8.64 12.18
C LYS A 15 16.89 7.64 11.35
N GLY A 16 16.35 7.16 10.24
CA GLY A 16 17.01 6.22 9.35
C GLY A 16 16.87 4.75 9.76
N GLU A 17 16.21 4.46 10.87
CA GLU A 17 15.98 3.11 11.36
C GLU A 17 14.51 2.70 11.16
N ILE A 18 14.28 1.44 10.78
CA ILE A 18 12.94 0.87 10.72
C ILE A 18 12.49 0.60 12.16
N ILE A 19 11.37 1.20 12.56
CA ILE A 19 10.82 1.07 13.92
C ILE A 19 9.57 0.18 13.97
N ALA A 20 8.90 -0.01 12.84
CA ALA A 20 7.74 -0.90 12.74
C ALA A 20 7.49 -1.31 11.28
N ALA A 21 6.76 -2.40 11.11
CA ALA A 21 6.19 -2.82 9.83
C ALA A 21 4.72 -3.19 10.05
N ALA A 22 3.87 -2.95 9.06
CA ALA A 22 2.48 -3.40 9.10
C ALA A 22 2.06 -3.99 7.76
N ARG A 23 1.12 -4.92 7.79
CA ARG A 23 0.65 -5.64 6.61
C ARG A 23 -0.85 -5.50 6.46
N ASN A 24 -1.35 -5.45 5.23
CA ASN A 24 -2.80 -5.53 5.03
C ASN A 24 -3.32 -6.91 5.47
N ARG A 25 -4.13 -6.93 6.53
CA ARG A 25 -4.79 -8.13 7.09
C ARG A 25 -6.31 -7.95 7.10
N THR A 26 -6.90 -7.62 5.96
CA THR A 26 -8.35 -7.44 5.84
C THR A 26 -9.16 -8.70 6.16
N ASP A 27 -8.53 -9.89 6.12
CA ASP A 27 -9.22 -11.18 6.35
C ASP A 27 -9.01 -11.75 7.78
N GLU A 28 -8.19 -11.12 8.63
CA GLU A 28 -7.75 -11.68 9.95
C GLU A 28 -7.82 -10.68 11.11
N LEU A 29 -8.84 -9.82 11.18
CA LEU A 29 -8.85 -8.70 12.12
C LEU A 29 -9.23 -9.08 13.57
N LEU A 30 -8.26 -9.58 14.33
CA LEU A 30 -8.04 -9.38 15.78
C LEU A 30 -6.54 -9.63 16.05
N ASP A 31 -5.65 -8.65 15.82
CA ASP A 31 -4.43 -8.41 16.63
C ASP A 31 -3.54 -7.28 16.07
N ALA A 32 -2.85 -6.61 16.99
CA ALA A 32 -1.97 -5.44 16.83
C ALA A 32 -0.78 -5.65 15.85
N PRO A 33 -0.10 -4.57 15.39
CA PRO A 33 1.07 -4.67 14.52
C PRO A 33 2.15 -5.58 15.14
N SER A 34 2.50 -6.67 14.44
CA SER A 34 3.57 -7.58 14.83
C SER A 34 4.95 -7.00 14.50
N GLU A 35 5.95 -7.31 15.32
CA GLU A 35 7.34 -6.85 15.24
C GLU A 35 7.94 -6.85 13.83
N ALA A 36 8.83 -5.87 13.58
CA ALA A 36 9.54 -5.72 12.33
C ALA A 36 10.39 -6.96 12.00
N PRO A 37 10.30 -7.54 10.78
CA PRO A 37 11.15 -8.66 10.41
C PRO A 37 12.64 -8.25 10.45
N SER A 38 13.48 -9.10 11.04
CA SER A 38 14.91 -8.86 11.33
C SER A 38 15.84 -8.94 10.11
N SER A 39 15.29 -9.13 8.91
CA SER A 39 16.03 -9.10 7.64
C SER A 39 15.30 -8.16 6.69
N ALA A 40 15.82 -6.94 6.56
CA ALA A 40 15.34 -5.95 5.61
C ALA A 40 15.74 -6.33 4.18
N ASP A 41 15.21 -7.44 3.67
CA ASP A 41 15.03 -7.59 2.23
C ASP A 41 13.93 -6.60 1.85
N THR A 42 14.35 -5.44 1.37
CA THR A 42 13.55 -4.23 1.07
C THR A 42 12.68 -4.40 -0.19
N SER A 43 12.04 -5.57 -0.37
CA SER A 43 11.20 -5.89 -1.53
C SER A 43 9.72 -5.48 -1.39
N ASN A 44 9.40 -4.62 -0.44
CA ASN A 44 8.02 -4.25 -0.11
C ASN A 44 7.67 -2.88 -0.65
N ILE A 45 7.15 -2.82 -1.88
CA ILE A 45 6.89 -1.54 -2.56
C ILE A 45 5.39 -1.35 -2.80
N PHE A 46 4.89 -0.22 -2.31
CA PHE A 46 3.51 0.13 -2.06
C PHE A 46 2.69 0.60 -3.25
N GLN A 47 1.40 0.30 -3.18
CA GLN A 47 0.37 1.17 -3.74
C GLN A 47 0.13 2.35 -2.79
N GLU A 48 -0.17 3.52 -3.34
CA GLU A 48 -0.57 4.71 -2.57
C GLU A 48 -1.72 4.38 -1.61
N THR A 49 -1.66 5.00 -0.44
CA THR A 49 -2.65 4.86 0.62
C THR A 49 -4.05 5.28 0.17
N THR A 50 -5.08 4.71 0.79
CA THR A 50 -6.46 5.09 0.52
C THR A 50 -6.80 6.46 1.11
N LEU A 51 -7.92 7.05 0.73
CA LEU A 51 -8.48 8.28 1.32
C LEU A 51 -8.52 8.22 2.86
N MET A 52 -9.09 7.14 3.41
CA MET A 52 -9.24 6.95 4.86
C MET A 52 -7.89 6.96 5.59
N ASN A 53 -6.89 6.30 5.00
CA ASN A 53 -5.57 6.25 5.61
C ASN A 53 -4.76 7.53 5.32
N GLY A 54 -5.06 8.25 4.24
CA GLY A 54 -4.42 9.54 3.91
C GLY A 54 -4.69 10.61 4.96
N ASP A 55 -5.94 10.70 5.45
CA ASP A 55 -6.33 11.61 6.54
C ASP A 55 -5.69 11.20 7.88
N ALA A 56 -5.73 9.90 8.22
CA ALA A 56 -5.10 9.38 9.43
C ALA A 56 -3.59 9.66 9.49
N LEU A 57 -2.88 9.62 8.35
CA LEU A 57 -1.46 9.97 8.30
C LEU A 57 -1.21 11.44 8.67
N ARG A 58 -2.14 12.35 8.33
CA ARG A 58 -2.06 13.76 8.74
C ARG A 58 -2.34 13.92 10.23
N GLU A 59 -3.34 13.22 10.76
CA GLU A 59 -3.68 13.28 12.19
C GLU A 59 -2.54 12.76 13.08
N ILE A 60 -1.86 11.68 12.67
CA ILE A 60 -0.70 11.12 13.40
C ILE A 60 0.53 12.05 13.27
N GLY A 61 0.54 12.97 12.30
CA GLY A 61 1.63 13.93 12.12
C GLY A 61 2.86 13.34 11.43
N PHE A 62 2.66 12.42 10.47
CA PHE A 62 3.75 11.98 9.60
C PHE A 62 4.34 13.16 8.83
N ARG A 63 5.66 13.15 8.61
CA ARG A 63 6.32 14.22 7.83
C ARG A 63 6.49 13.88 6.36
N ARG A 64 6.63 12.59 6.05
CA ARG A 64 6.94 12.10 4.71
C ARG A 64 6.31 10.72 4.50
N PHE A 65 5.62 10.57 3.39
CA PHE A 65 5.01 9.33 2.93
C PHE A 65 5.57 8.99 1.55
N VAL A 66 6.10 7.77 1.40
CA VAL A 66 6.73 7.29 0.16
C VAL A 66 6.02 6.03 -0.32
N PHE A 67 5.67 5.98 -1.59
CA PHE A 67 4.97 4.85 -2.20
C PHE A 67 5.47 4.58 -3.62
N GLY A 68 5.13 3.40 -4.16
CA GLY A 68 5.57 2.99 -5.49
C GLY A 68 4.61 3.37 -6.59
N ALA A 69 3.40 2.81 -6.58
CA ALA A 69 2.38 3.06 -7.59
C ALA A 69 1.21 3.86 -7.04
N GLY A 70 0.66 4.79 -7.82
CA GLY A 70 -0.55 5.53 -7.48
C GLY A 70 -1.76 4.61 -7.29
N ASN A 71 -2.75 5.08 -6.52
CA ASN A 71 -4.01 4.38 -6.31
C ASN A 71 -5.13 5.09 -7.07
N GLU A 72 -5.33 4.69 -8.32
CA GLU A 72 -6.29 5.34 -9.25
C GLU A 72 -7.76 5.25 -8.81
N ARG A 73 -8.10 4.36 -7.86
CA ARG A 73 -9.49 4.19 -7.38
C ARG A 73 -9.77 4.91 -6.08
N PHE A 74 -8.80 4.91 -5.16
CA PHE A 74 -9.02 5.35 -3.79
C PHE A 74 -7.88 6.20 -3.22
N GLY A 75 -6.93 6.67 -4.04
CA GLY A 75 -5.72 7.36 -3.59
C GLY A 75 -5.98 8.65 -2.82
N GLY A 76 -5.46 8.73 -1.60
CA GLY A 76 -5.62 9.89 -0.73
C GLY A 76 -4.48 10.90 -0.71
N ASN A 77 -3.39 10.62 -1.41
CA ASN A 77 -2.18 11.44 -1.38
C ASN A 77 -1.76 11.90 -2.79
N GLY A 78 -2.72 12.12 -3.69
CA GLY A 78 -2.52 12.73 -5.00
C GLY A 78 -3.22 12.05 -6.17
N SER A 79 -3.47 10.73 -6.17
CA SER A 79 -4.05 10.08 -7.36
C SER A 79 -5.55 10.34 -7.54
N VAL A 80 -6.32 10.43 -6.46
CA VAL A 80 -7.77 10.76 -6.50
C VAL A 80 -8.03 12.06 -5.77
N LEU A 81 -7.62 12.16 -4.50
CA LEU A 81 -7.60 13.41 -3.75
C LEU A 81 -6.21 13.65 -3.17
N ALA A 82 -5.86 14.91 -3.00
CA ALA A 82 -4.61 15.36 -2.43
C ALA A 82 -4.83 15.73 -0.95
N LEU A 83 -5.22 14.76 -0.12
CA LEU A 83 -5.49 15.05 1.29
C LEU A 83 -4.22 15.48 2.02
N HIS A 84 -3.05 14.96 1.65
CA HIS A 84 -1.76 15.27 2.27
C HIS A 84 -1.38 16.77 2.36
N ASP A 85 -1.90 17.61 1.46
CA ASP A 85 -1.61 19.05 1.38
C ASP A 85 -2.89 19.92 1.35
N ASP A 86 -4.06 19.34 1.60
CA ASP A 86 -5.34 20.05 1.61
C ASP A 86 -5.39 21.13 2.73
N PRO A 87 -5.54 22.42 2.40
CA PRO A 87 -5.61 23.48 3.39
C PRO A 87 -6.91 23.45 4.23
N ALA A 88 -7.95 22.73 3.81
CA ALA A 88 -9.20 22.60 4.58
C ALA A 88 -9.01 21.79 5.88
N LEU A 89 -7.99 20.93 5.93
CA LEU A 89 -7.65 20.14 7.12
C LEU A 89 -6.75 20.95 8.06
N LEU A 90 -7.33 21.97 8.71
CA LEU A 90 -6.62 22.98 9.50
C LEU A 90 -5.90 22.43 10.75
N ASN A 91 -6.42 21.35 11.33
CA ASN A 91 -5.94 20.80 12.60
C ASN A 91 -4.92 19.67 12.45
N SER A 92 -4.59 19.29 11.22
CA SER A 92 -3.65 18.21 10.93
C SER A 92 -2.51 18.72 10.04
N PRO A 93 -1.23 18.52 10.41
CA PRO A 93 -0.10 19.01 9.62
C PRO A 93 -0.10 18.41 8.21
N VAL A 94 0.39 19.20 7.24
CA VAL A 94 0.69 18.69 5.89
C VAL A 94 1.90 17.78 5.93
N HIS A 95 1.95 16.81 5.01
CA HIS A 95 3.08 15.89 4.87
C HIS A 95 3.54 15.78 3.42
N ARG A 96 4.83 15.51 3.23
CA ARG A 96 5.37 15.31 1.89
C ARG A 96 4.93 13.94 1.36
N SER A 97 4.31 13.92 0.17
CA SER A 97 3.91 12.69 -0.51
C SER A 97 4.79 12.46 -1.74
N GLU A 98 5.41 11.29 -1.84
CA GLU A 98 6.34 10.95 -2.93
C GLU A 98 6.02 9.57 -3.50
N GLY A 99 5.56 9.56 -4.75
CA GLY A 99 5.29 8.33 -5.50
C GLY A 99 6.39 7.98 -6.50
N GLY A 100 6.32 6.78 -7.07
CA GLY A 100 7.12 6.37 -8.21
C GLY A 100 8.28 5.41 -7.89
N TYR A 101 8.58 5.19 -6.62
CA TYR A 101 9.66 4.29 -6.20
C TYR A 101 9.32 2.84 -6.52
N TYR A 102 10.10 2.17 -7.37
CA TYR A 102 9.79 0.80 -7.85
C TYR A 102 8.33 0.64 -8.34
N ARG A 103 7.84 1.65 -9.06
CA ARG A 103 6.46 1.73 -9.54
C ARG A 103 6.03 0.49 -10.32
N GLU A 104 6.89 0.00 -11.21
CA GLU A 104 6.55 -1.12 -12.09
C GLU A 104 6.41 -2.42 -11.28
N GLU A 105 7.32 -2.64 -10.33
CA GLU A 105 7.32 -3.73 -9.39
C GLU A 105 6.06 -3.70 -8.50
N SER A 106 5.69 -2.54 -7.96
CA SER A 106 4.44 -2.35 -7.22
C SER A 106 3.20 -2.72 -8.02
N ILE A 107 3.12 -2.25 -9.28
CA ILE A 107 1.99 -2.57 -10.17
C ILE A 107 1.94 -4.09 -10.42
N MET A 108 3.10 -4.71 -10.68
CA MET A 108 3.16 -6.15 -10.93
C MET A 108 2.79 -6.97 -9.69
N LEU A 109 3.22 -6.55 -8.50
CA LEU A 109 2.86 -7.20 -7.24
C LEU A 109 1.35 -7.16 -7.00
N LEU A 110 0.73 -5.98 -7.17
CA LEU A 110 -0.72 -5.82 -7.03
C LEU A 110 -1.51 -6.62 -8.09
N ARG A 111 -1.03 -6.67 -9.34
CA ARG A 111 -1.67 -7.49 -10.38
C ARG A 111 -1.61 -8.98 -10.05
N LYS A 112 -0.48 -9.46 -9.54
CA LYS A 112 -0.33 -10.85 -9.07
C LYS A 112 -1.30 -11.15 -7.93
N PHE A 113 -1.44 -10.25 -6.94
CA PHE A 113 -2.43 -10.39 -5.87
C PHE A 113 -3.85 -10.62 -6.39
N HIS A 114 -4.29 -9.79 -7.34
CA HIS A 114 -5.64 -9.92 -7.87
C HIS A 114 -5.87 -11.19 -8.71
N MET A 115 -4.81 -11.87 -9.13
CA MET A 115 -4.89 -13.19 -9.76
C MET A 115 -5.10 -14.31 -8.74
N THR A 116 -4.61 -14.17 -7.51
CA THR A 116 -4.82 -15.14 -6.44
C THR A 116 -6.32 -15.33 -6.20
N GLU A 117 -6.75 -16.58 -6.10
CA GLU A 117 -8.12 -16.94 -5.78
C GLU A 117 -8.34 -16.82 -4.27
N ASP A 118 -9.47 -16.23 -3.90
CA ASP A 118 -9.91 -16.25 -2.51
C ASP A 118 -10.67 -17.56 -2.30
N THR A 119 -10.02 -18.52 -1.66
CA THR A 119 -10.59 -19.82 -1.33
C THR A 119 -11.59 -19.75 -0.17
N ASN A 120 -11.61 -18.64 0.57
CA ASN A 120 -12.49 -18.42 1.71
C ASN A 120 -13.81 -17.74 1.30
N ALA A 121 -13.93 -17.30 0.03
CA ALA A 121 -15.13 -16.68 -0.49
C ALA A 121 -16.36 -17.62 -0.36
N PRO A 122 -17.53 -17.15 0.12
CA PRO A 122 -18.74 -17.96 0.28
C PRO A 122 -19.21 -18.66 -1.00
N THR A 123 -18.82 -18.12 -2.15
CA THR A 123 -18.96 -18.79 -3.45
C THR A 123 -17.69 -18.51 -4.25
N PRO A 124 -16.72 -19.45 -4.28
CA PRO A 124 -15.46 -19.26 -4.97
C PRO A 124 -15.69 -19.00 -6.47
N LYS A 125 -15.20 -17.87 -6.96
CA LYS A 125 -15.19 -17.56 -8.39
C LYS A 125 -13.84 -17.90 -8.96
N THR A 126 -13.80 -18.84 -9.91
CA THR A 126 -12.57 -19.20 -10.59
C THR A 126 -12.02 -18.01 -11.37
N LYS A 127 -10.74 -17.74 -11.19
CA LYS A 127 -9.99 -16.70 -11.88
C LYS A 127 -9.06 -17.28 -12.95
N ALA A 128 -9.15 -18.59 -13.23
CA ALA A 128 -8.31 -19.33 -14.19
C ALA A 128 -8.20 -18.71 -15.60
N ARG A 129 -9.19 -17.92 -16.05
CA ARG A 129 -9.15 -17.21 -17.35
C ARG A 129 -8.47 -15.84 -17.32
N ARG A 130 -8.07 -15.34 -16.14
CA ARG A 130 -7.40 -14.04 -16.02
C ARG A 130 -5.97 -14.17 -16.53
N ILE A 131 -5.62 -13.31 -17.46
CA ILE A 131 -4.25 -13.19 -17.99
C ILE A 131 -3.55 -12.05 -17.24
N LEU A 132 -2.35 -12.32 -16.72
CA LEU A 132 -1.51 -11.28 -16.12
C LEU A 132 -1.11 -10.29 -17.21
N LYS A 133 -1.62 -9.05 -17.12
CA LYS A 133 -1.14 -7.98 -17.98
C LYS A 133 0.24 -7.55 -17.48
N THR A 134 1.26 -7.67 -18.32
CA THR A 134 2.65 -7.28 -17.99
C THR A 134 3.01 -5.89 -18.52
N ASN A 135 2.31 -5.41 -19.55
CA ASN A 135 2.52 -4.07 -20.08
C ASN A 135 2.09 -3.01 -19.05
N ILE A 136 2.98 -2.07 -18.76
CA ILE A 136 2.74 -0.94 -17.87
C ILE A 136 2.90 0.33 -18.69
N GLN A 137 1.84 1.14 -18.76
CA GLN A 137 1.91 2.44 -19.41
C GLN A 137 2.76 3.38 -18.55
N ARG A 138 3.61 4.17 -19.21
CA ARG A 138 4.35 5.25 -18.57
C ARG A 138 3.34 6.29 -18.08
N ALA A 139 3.55 6.79 -16.87
CA ALA A 139 2.85 7.99 -16.43
C ALA A 139 3.24 9.14 -17.39
N ALA A 140 2.24 9.88 -17.86
CA ALA A 140 2.43 11.05 -18.72
C ALA A 140 3.04 12.21 -17.92
#